data_AF-A0A672K747-F1
#
_entry.id   AF-A0A672K747-F1
#
_cell.length_a   1.000
_cell.length_b   1.000
_cell.length_c   1.000
_cell.angle_alpha   90.00
_cell.angle_beta   90.00
_cell.angle_gamma   90.00
#
_symmetry.space_group_name_H-M   'P 1'
#
loop_
_entity.id
_entity.type
_entity.pdbx_description
1 polymer ?
#
loop_
_entity_poly.entity_id
_entity_poly.type
_entity_poly.pdbx_seq_one_letter_code
_entity_poly.pdbx_strand_id
1 'polypeptide(L)'
;MHTRRMDTKTTVCWYVLFTNATFFLVMTVSGKCGPPPDVNDADTIELKKDEYNTGERVEYSCFNKYTLDLRPSFSKYLTCEQGEWRGKIRCLSKYEHASPYISYKHIMM
;
A
#
# COMPACT_ATOMS: atom_id res chain seq x y z
N MET A 1 -38.50 42.43 -3.16
CA MET A 1 -37.58 41.45 -2.56
C MET A 1 -37.94 40.07 -3.09
N HIS A 2 -36.90 39.29 -3.39
CA HIS A 2 -36.88 37.93 -3.95
C HIS A 2 -38.03 37.01 -3.49
N THR A 3 -38.50 36.01 -4.24
CA THR A 3 -37.71 35.04 -5.02
C THR A 3 -38.63 34.25 -6.00
N ARG A 4 -38.03 33.69 -7.05
CA ARG A 4 -38.71 33.00 -8.16
C ARG A 4 -39.48 31.75 -7.73
N ARG A 5 -40.62 31.54 -8.38
CA ARG A 5 -41.36 30.27 -8.51
C ARG A 5 -40.49 29.27 -9.31
N MET A 6 -40.35 28.02 -8.86
CA MET A 6 -39.93 26.91 -9.73
C MET A 6 -40.66 25.63 -9.36
N ASP A 7 -41.14 24.97 -10.41
CA ASP A 7 -42.24 24.03 -10.49
C ASP A 7 -42.02 22.66 -9.82
N THR A 8 -43.12 21.93 -9.66
CA THR A 8 -43.33 20.63 -9.00
C THR A 8 -42.57 19.43 -9.62
N LYS A 9 -41.49 19.66 -10.37
CA LYS A 9 -40.42 18.66 -10.62
C LYS A 9 -39.50 18.45 -9.40
N THR A 10 -39.74 19.19 -8.32
CA THR A 10 -38.89 19.27 -7.14
C THR A 10 -39.08 18.12 -6.14
N THR A 11 -40.15 17.32 -6.18
CA THR A 11 -40.43 16.29 -5.14
C THR A 11 -39.89 14.89 -5.46
N VAL A 12 -39.76 14.52 -6.74
CA VAL A 12 -39.13 13.24 -7.15
C VAL A 12 -37.59 13.29 -7.01
N CYS A 13 -37.02 14.48 -6.82
CA CYS A 13 -35.61 14.72 -6.54
C CYS A 13 -35.21 14.44 -5.08
N TRP A 14 -36.16 14.05 -4.20
CA TRP A 14 -35.88 13.82 -2.76
C TRP A 14 -35.65 12.37 -2.36
N TYR A 15 -36.07 11.37 -3.15
CA TYR A 15 -35.90 9.93 -2.81
C TYR A 15 -34.72 9.25 -3.51
N VAL A 16 -34.14 9.87 -4.54
CA VAL A 16 -32.84 9.45 -5.11
C VAL A 16 -31.67 10.05 -4.28
N LEU A 17 -31.95 10.45 -3.04
CA LEU A 17 -31.05 11.12 -2.09
C LEU A 17 -30.42 10.23 -1.00
N PHE A 18 -30.47 8.89 -0.99
CA PHE A 18 -29.79 8.12 0.09
C PHE A 18 -28.68 7.11 -0.29
N THR A 19 -28.67 6.44 -1.44
CA THR A 19 -27.68 5.33 -1.66
C THR A 19 -27.15 5.20 -3.08
N ASN A 20 -26.84 6.33 -3.72
CA ASN A 20 -25.87 6.31 -4.83
C ASN A 20 -24.79 7.38 -4.64
N ALA A 21 -25.13 8.55 -4.11
CA ALA A 21 -24.13 9.58 -3.80
C ALA A 21 -23.36 9.35 -2.49
N THR A 22 -23.87 8.60 -1.51
CA THR A 22 -23.07 8.14 -0.34
C THR A 22 -22.06 7.06 -0.76
N PHE A 23 -22.39 6.27 -1.78
CA PHE A 23 -21.43 5.36 -2.42
C PHE A 23 -20.36 6.12 -3.23
N PHE A 24 -20.67 7.31 -3.77
CA PHE A 24 -19.67 8.23 -4.32
C PHE A 24 -18.92 9.07 -3.25
N LEU A 25 -19.44 9.19 -2.01
CA LEU A 25 -18.86 10.04 -0.95
C LEU A 25 -17.89 9.31 -0.01
N VAL A 26 -17.83 7.98 0.00
CA VAL A 26 -16.78 7.23 0.74
C VAL A 26 -15.54 7.01 -0.15
N MET A 27 -15.18 8.02 -0.93
CA MET A 27 -13.85 8.14 -1.55
C MET A 27 -13.24 9.48 -1.16
N THR A 28 -13.48 9.96 0.07
CA THR A 28 -12.40 10.67 0.76
C THR A 28 -11.32 9.64 1.05
N VAL A 29 -10.64 9.17 0.00
CA VAL A 29 -9.30 8.64 0.12
C VAL A 29 -8.57 9.80 0.77
N SER A 30 -8.35 9.70 2.08
CA SER A 30 -7.26 10.43 2.70
C SER A 30 -6.09 10.10 1.80
N GLY A 31 -5.61 11.06 0.99
CA GLY A 31 -4.53 10.84 0.01
C GLY A 31 -3.19 10.53 0.68
N LYS A 32 -3.25 10.08 1.92
CA LYS A 32 -2.19 9.75 2.82
C LYS A 32 -2.32 8.30 3.22
N CYS A 33 -1.20 7.60 3.23
CA CYS A 33 -1.12 6.27 3.76
C CYS A 33 -1.00 6.35 5.28
N GLY A 34 -1.57 5.36 5.96
CA GLY A 34 -1.29 5.13 7.37
C GLY A 34 0.14 4.62 7.59
N PRO A 35 0.46 4.15 8.80
CA PRO A 35 1.79 3.62 9.10
C PRO A 35 2.17 2.49 8.11
N PRO A 36 3.45 2.39 7.75
CA PRO A 36 3.92 1.44 6.75
C PRO A 36 3.79 0.01 7.30
N PRO A 37 3.41 -0.96 6.45
CA PRO A 37 3.12 -2.32 6.88
C PRO A 37 4.39 -3.01 7.40
N ASP A 38 4.23 -3.91 8.36
CA ASP A 38 5.36 -4.75 8.78
C ASP A 38 5.72 -5.77 7.70
N VAL A 39 7.01 -5.95 7.48
CA VAL A 39 7.55 -6.86 6.47
C VAL A 39 8.36 -7.94 7.17
N ASN A 40 8.20 -9.19 6.76
CA ASN A 40 8.95 -10.30 7.34
C ASN A 40 10.45 -10.14 7.11
N ASP A 41 11.22 -10.37 8.17
CA ASP A 41 12.68 -10.33 8.17
C ASP A 41 13.28 -8.97 7.75
N ALA A 42 12.48 -7.90 7.83
CA ALA A 42 12.87 -6.53 7.51
C ALA A 42 12.27 -5.54 8.51
N ASP A 43 12.91 -4.39 8.64
CA ASP A 43 12.37 -3.26 9.39
C ASP A 43 12.67 -1.95 8.67
N THR A 44 11.92 -0.90 9.01
CA THR A 44 12.11 0.43 8.44
C THR A 44 13.40 1.05 8.96
N ILE A 45 14.18 1.68 8.08
CA ILE A 45 15.45 2.34 8.48
C ILE A 45 15.17 3.60 9.30
N GLU A 46 14.07 4.28 8.98
CA GLU A 46 13.63 5.49 9.64
C GLU A 46 12.49 5.20 10.63
N LEU A 47 12.26 6.13 11.56
CA LEU A 47 11.11 6.06 12.44
C LEU A 47 9.81 6.15 11.64
N LYS A 48 8.89 5.22 11.90
CA LYS A 48 7.56 5.20 11.28
C LYS A 48 6.78 6.45 11.71
N LYS A 49 6.25 7.19 10.74
CA LYS A 49 5.27 8.25 10.96
C LYS A 49 3.88 7.64 11.06
N ASP A 50 2.95 8.35 11.70
CA ASP A 50 1.55 7.93 11.73
C ASP A 50 0.85 8.13 10.37
N GLU A 51 1.31 9.11 9.58
CA GLU A 51 0.76 9.44 8.26
C GLU A 51 1.87 9.76 7.25
N TYR A 52 1.65 9.33 6.00
CA TYR A 52 2.53 9.59 4.86
C TYR A 52 1.74 10.15 3.69
N ASN A 53 2.20 11.24 3.07
CA ASN A 53 1.55 11.81 1.89
C ASN A 53 1.82 10.96 0.64
N THR A 54 0.92 11.06 -0.36
CA THR A 54 1.16 10.47 -1.68
C THR A 54 2.49 10.96 -2.27
N GLY A 55 3.33 10.03 -2.73
CA GLY A 55 4.68 10.26 -3.23
C GLY A 55 5.77 10.10 -2.17
N GLU A 56 5.44 10.08 -0.87
CA GLU A 56 6.41 9.71 0.16
C GLU A 56 6.78 8.23 0.06
N ARG A 57 8.01 7.92 0.42
CA ARG A 57 8.55 6.57 0.39
C ARG A 57 9.22 6.22 1.71
N VAL A 58 9.15 4.95 2.07
CA VAL A 58 9.79 4.38 3.25
C VAL A 58 10.82 3.36 2.80
N GLU A 59 12.03 3.46 3.33
CA GLU A 59 13.10 2.51 3.09
C GLU A 59 13.09 1.41 4.13
N TYR A 60 13.18 0.17 3.66
CA TYR A 60 13.29 -1.03 4.48
C TYR A 60 14.68 -1.63 4.36
N SER A 61 15.17 -2.14 5.49
CA SER A 61 16.39 -2.91 5.58
C SER A 61 16.08 -4.31 6.08
N CYS A 62 16.63 -5.31 5.40
CA CYS A 62 16.57 -6.70 5.86
C CYS A 62 17.42 -6.88 7.12
N PHE A 63 17.00 -7.76 8.03
CA PHE A 63 17.81 -8.14 9.19
C PHE A 63 19.13 -8.81 8.79
N ASN A 64 20.12 -8.78 9.69
CA ASN A 64 21.51 -9.20 9.42
C ASN A 64 21.71 -10.55 8.70
N LYS A 65 20.78 -11.51 8.87
CA LYS A 65 20.83 -12.85 8.26
C LYS A 65 20.17 -12.94 6.87
N TYR A 66 19.57 -11.85 6.40
CA TYR A 66 18.81 -11.80 5.17
C TYR A 66 19.37 -10.73 4.21
N THR A 67 19.02 -10.87 2.94
CA THR A 67 19.40 -9.95 1.85
C THR A 67 18.18 -9.62 1.02
N LEU A 68 18.11 -8.40 0.49
CA LEU A 68 17.02 -7.97 -0.38
C LEU A 68 16.98 -8.82 -1.67
N ASP A 69 15.80 -9.28 -2.06
CA ASP A 69 15.55 -9.88 -3.36
C ASP A 69 15.76 -8.83 -4.47
N LEU A 70 16.74 -9.07 -5.34
CA LEU A 70 17.13 -8.14 -6.42
C LEU A 70 16.32 -8.35 -7.71
N ARG A 71 15.30 -9.21 -7.72
CA ARG A 71 14.44 -9.38 -8.90
C ARG A 71 13.65 -8.10 -9.19
N PRO A 72 13.30 -7.80 -10.45
CA PRO A 72 12.70 -6.52 -10.85
C PRO A 72 11.38 -6.15 -10.16
N SER A 73 10.67 -7.15 -9.64
CA SER A 73 9.42 -6.96 -8.91
C SER A 73 9.59 -6.54 -7.45
N PHE A 74 10.83 -6.53 -6.94
CA PHE A 74 11.15 -6.23 -5.55
C PHE A 74 12.04 -4.99 -5.45
N SER A 75 11.84 -4.24 -4.38
CA SER A 75 12.55 -3.00 -4.09
C SER A 75 12.72 -2.89 -2.58
N LYS A 76 13.65 -2.04 -2.13
CA LYS A 76 13.77 -1.65 -0.72
C LYS A 76 12.83 -0.53 -0.31
N TYR A 77 12.05 0.00 -1.26
CA TYR A 77 11.15 1.12 -1.03
C TYR A 77 9.68 0.69 -1.14
N LEU A 78 8.86 1.14 -0.19
CA LEU A 78 7.42 1.26 -0.38
C LEU A 78 7.09 2.72 -0.62
N THR A 79 6.25 2.98 -1.62
CA THR A 79 5.79 4.33 -1.99
C THR A 79 4.32 4.46 -1.63
N CYS A 80 3.95 5.53 -0.95
CA CYS A 80 2.56 5.84 -0.72
C CYS A 80 1.92 6.40 -2.00
N GLU A 81 0.88 5.77 -2.51
CA GLU A 81 0.12 6.23 -3.66
C GLU A 81 -1.37 6.20 -3.36
N GLN A 82 -1.99 7.38 -3.26
CA GLN A 82 -3.44 7.53 -3.07
C GLN A 82 -3.97 6.72 -1.88
N GLY A 83 -3.26 6.78 -0.74
CA GLY A 83 -3.65 6.07 0.47
C GLY A 83 -3.27 4.58 0.51
N GLU A 84 -2.67 4.04 -0.56
CA GLU A 84 -2.18 2.67 -0.62
C GLU A 84 -0.65 2.60 -0.71
N TRP A 85 -0.06 1.64 0.03
CA TRP A 85 1.37 1.35 -0.09
C TRP A 85 1.65 0.52 -1.34
N ARG A 86 2.51 1.03 -2.23
CA ARG A 86 2.96 0.39 -3.46
C ARG A 86 4.40 -0.08 -3.34
N GLY A 87 4.69 -1.22 -3.97
CA GLY A 87 5.99 -1.87 -3.92
C GLY A 87 5.92 -3.24 -3.24
N LYS A 88 6.96 -4.05 -3.43
CA LYS A 88 7.10 -5.35 -2.75
C LYS A 88 8.50 -5.45 -2.21
N ILE A 89 8.61 -5.79 -0.92
CA ILE A 89 9.87 -6.09 -0.27
C ILE A 89 9.89 -7.57 0.01
N ARG A 90 11.01 -8.21 -0.30
CA ARG A 90 11.25 -9.59 0.07
C ARG A 90 12.69 -9.75 0.50
N CYS A 91 12.86 -10.25 1.70
CA CYS A 91 14.16 -10.59 2.26
C CYS A 91 14.35 -12.09 2.11
N LEU A 92 15.51 -12.48 1.59
CA LEU A 92 15.87 -13.88 1.36
C LEU A 92 16.99 -14.23 2.31
N SER A 93 16.91 -15.40 2.94
CA SER A 93 17.95 -15.81 3.86
C SER A 93 19.26 -15.99 3.10
N LYS A 94 20.36 -15.54 3.70
CA LYS A 94 21.71 -15.77 3.13
C LYS A 94 21.97 -17.26 2.94
N TYR A 95 21.37 -18.10 3.78
CA TYR A 95 21.51 -19.56 3.75
C TYR A 95 20.70 -20.25 2.65
N GLU A 96 19.63 -19.63 2.11
CA GLU A 96 18.93 -20.14 0.92
C GLU A 96 19.66 -19.75 -0.37
N HIS A 97 20.23 -18.54 -0.44
CA HIS A 97 21.05 -18.13 -1.58
C HIS A 97 22.44 -18.77 -1.62
N ALA A 98 23.01 -19.06 -0.46
CA ALA A 98 24.33 -19.67 -0.33
C ALA A 98 24.26 -21.10 0.19
N SER A 99 23.15 -21.83 -0.02
CA SER A 99 23.10 -23.26 0.30
C SER A 99 23.72 -24.09 -0.82
N PRO A 100 24.98 -24.57 -0.69
CA PRO A 100 25.41 -25.74 -1.47
C PRO A 100 24.60 -26.99 -1.07
N TYR A 101 23.77 -26.90 0.00
CA TYR A 101 23.04 -28.04 0.53
C TYR A 101 21.87 -28.53 -0.33
N ILE A 102 21.31 -27.70 -1.19
CA ILE A 102 20.23 -28.12 -2.11
C ILE A 102 20.81 -28.59 -3.45
N SER A 103 21.99 -28.07 -3.85
CA SER A 103 22.69 -28.49 -5.08
C SER A 103 23.08 -29.97 -5.06
N TYR A 104 23.67 -30.46 -3.96
CA TYR A 104 24.06 -31.87 -3.88
C TYR A 104 22.85 -32.82 -3.88
N LYS A 105 21.65 -32.35 -3.52
CA LYS A 105 20.45 -33.19 -3.38
C LYS A 105 19.78 -33.48 -4.74
N HIS A 106 20.09 -32.70 -5.78
CA HIS A 106 19.68 -32.97 -7.17
C HIS A 106 20.71 -33.76 -7.99
N ILE A 107 21.95 -33.89 -7.50
CA ILE A 107 23.03 -34.61 -8.20
C ILE A 107 23.05 -36.10 -7.83
N MET A 108 22.37 -36.51 -6.75
CA MET A 108 22.35 -37.88 -6.23
C MET A 108 21.03 -38.64 -6.49
N MET A 109 20.25 -38.27 -7.53
CA MET A 109 19.10 -39.06 -7.99
C MET A 109 19.29 -39.53 -9.43
#